data_AF-A0A9E2R8G6-F1
#
_entry.id   AF-A0A9E2R8G6-F1
#
_cell.length_a   1.000
_cell.length_b   1.000
_cell.length_c   1.000
_cell.angle_alpha   90.00
_cell.angle_beta   90.00
_cell.angle_gamma   90.00
#
_symmetry.space_group_name_H-M   'P 1'
#
loop_
_entity.id
_entity.type
_entity.pdbx_description
1 polymer ?
#
loop_
_entity_poly.entity_id
_entity_poly.type
_entity_poly.pdbx_seq_one_letter_code
_entity_poly.pdbx_strand_id
1 'polypeptide(L)'
;APIAARYFVVELLGSLIFLGCWLTFGHQSAWLALVYCVFLAGLIVATFVDFEHFIIPDEITLGGIAAGFIASFLVPELHGVRAPAAAMRQSFLGIAVGAGLIYGILQLGKILFGRQRIPLPPGSRITFTETALRLPDEAIAYGDLLYRKSDTIVVRAHRVEIVDRGYADTEVRLSAARLQIGADTWDPATVPWLEAVADEIVLPREAMGLGDVKFMAAIGAFLGWPAVVFSLFLSSVLGAAAGGVLILLKKHPRSNPIPYGPYIALAAALWIFVGRRWVWWWLTATAPA
;
A
#
# COMPACT_ATOMS: atom_id res chain seq x y z
N ALA A 1 20.46 -25.20 -13.78
CA ALA A 1 19.63 -24.91 -12.60
C ALA A 1 18.17 -25.16 -12.97
N PRO A 2 17.34 -25.80 -12.13
CA PRO A 2 15.93 -26.00 -12.44
C PRO A 2 15.18 -24.65 -12.45
N ILE A 3 14.30 -24.46 -13.43
CA ILE A 3 13.40 -23.30 -13.48
C ILE A 3 12.42 -23.46 -12.32
N ALA A 4 12.34 -22.46 -11.44
CA ALA A 4 11.38 -22.49 -10.33
C ALA A 4 9.95 -22.51 -10.88
N ALA A 5 9.08 -23.34 -10.30
CA ALA A 5 7.67 -23.49 -10.72
C ALA A 5 6.91 -22.14 -10.77
N ARG A 6 7.35 -21.14 -10.00
CA ARG A 6 6.83 -19.77 -10.04
C ARG A 6 6.89 -19.15 -11.44
N TYR A 7 8.01 -19.28 -12.16
CA TYR A 7 8.15 -18.71 -13.50
C TYR A 7 7.13 -19.30 -14.47
N PHE A 8 6.95 -20.63 -14.42
CA PHE A 8 5.95 -21.32 -15.21
C PHE A 8 4.54 -20.81 -14.91
N VAL A 9 4.19 -20.62 -13.63
CA VAL A 9 2.88 -20.09 -13.23
C VAL A 9 2.67 -18.66 -13.74
N VAL A 10 3.67 -17.78 -13.63
CA VAL A 10 3.60 -16.39 -14.10
C VAL A 10 3.42 -16.34 -15.63
N GLU A 11 4.19 -17.13 -16.37
CA GLU A 11 4.11 -17.19 -17.84
C GLU A 11 2.77 -17.79 -18.32
N LEU A 12 2.30 -18.85 -17.66
CA LEU A 12 1.00 -19.44 -17.97
C LEU A 12 -0.14 -18.46 -17.67
N LEU A 13 -0.11 -17.80 -16.51
CA LEU A 13 -1.09 -16.79 -16.14
C LEU A 13 -1.09 -15.63 -17.15
N GLY A 14 0.09 -15.10 -17.49
CA GLY A 14 0.24 -14.03 -18.45
C GLY A 14 -0.29 -14.41 -19.83
N SER A 15 0.06 -15.58 -20.34
CA SER A 15 -0.41 -16.06 -21.65
C SER A 15 -1.93 -16.26 -21.69
N LEU A 16 -2.53 -16.84 -20.64
CA LEU A 16 -3.98 -17.01 -20.55
C LEU A 16 -4.72 -15.66 -20.48
N ILE A 17 -4.21 -14.71 -19.68
CA ILE A 17 -4.80 -13.37 -19.56
C ILE A 17 -4.68 -12.61 -20.87
N PHE A 18 -3.54 -12.68 -21.56
CA PHE A 18 -3.34 -12.01 -22.85
C PHE A 18 -4.21 -12.61 -23.94
N LEU A 19 -4.34 -13.95 -23.97
CA LEU A 19 -5.26 -14.62 -24.86
C LEU A 19 -6.70 -14.18 -24.59
N GLY A 20 -7.13 -14.19 -23.33
CA GLY A 20 -8.46 -13.73 -22.94
C GLY A 20 -8.71 -12.26 -23.33
N CYS A 21 -7.71 -11.40 -23.15
CA CYS A 21 -7.75 -10.00 -23.57
C CYS A 21 -7.94 -9.89 -25.09
N TRP A 22 -7.13 -10.60 -25.88
CA TRP A 22 -7.20 -10.59 -27.33
C TRP A 22 -8.54 -11.10 -27.85
N LEU A 23 -9.05 -12.20 -27.31
CA LEU A 23 -10.35 -12.77 -27.71
C LEU A 23 -11.52 -11.82 -27.37
N THR A 24 -11.40 -11.03 -26.29
CA THR A 24 -12.47 -10.13 -25.83
C THR A 24 -12.46 -8.78 -26.55
N PHE A 25 -11.26 -8.19 -26.74
CA PHE A 25 -11.10 -6.81 -27.21
C PHE A 25 -10.46 -6.70 -28.59
N GLY A 26 -9.74 -7.73 -29.06
CA GLY A 26 -9.02 -7.70 -30.34
C GLY A 26 -9.93 -7.48 -31.55
N HIS A 27 -11.16 -8.02 -31.51
CA HIS A 27 -12.17 -7.76 -32.53
C HIS A 27 -12.72 -6.32 -32.52
N GLN A 28 -12.66 -5.63 -31.38
CA GLN A 28 -13.08 -4.23 -31.27
C GLN A 28 -11.97 -3.30 -31.75
N SER A 29 -10.75 -3.51 -31.25
CA SER A 29 -9.58 -2.69 -31.53
C SER A 29 -8.32 -3.42 -31.08
N ALA A 30 -7.40 -3.67 -32.02
CA ALA A 30 -6.12 -4.30 -31.70
C ALA A 30 -5.30 -3.44 -30.73
N TRP A 31 -5.34 -2.11 -30.88
CA TRP A 31 -4.64 -1.20 -29.97
C TRP A 31 -5.20 -1.24 -28.55
N LEU A 32 -6.52 -1.32 -28.40
CA LEU A 32 -7.15 -1.46 -27.09
C LEU A 32 -6.70 -2.76 -26.40
N ALA A 33 -6.73 -3.88 -27.12
CA ALA A 33 -6.28 -5.17 -26.59
C ALA A 33 -4.80 -5.13 -26.15
N LEU A 34 -3.92 -4.51 -26.96
CA LEU A 34 -2.50 -4.37 -26.64
C LEU A 34 -2.27 -3.51 -25.39
N VAL A 35 -2.97 -2.37 -25.26
CA VAL A 35 -2.88 -1.51 -24.08
C VAL A 35 -3.34 -2.25 -22.83
N TYR A 36 -4.44 -3.01 -22.91
CA TYR A 36 -4.89 -3.84 -21.80
C TYR A 36 -3.90 -4.95 -21.45
N CYS A 37 -3.26 -5.60 -22.44
CA CYS A 37 -2.21 -6.58 -22.16
C CYS A 37 -1.03 -5.97 -21.40
N VAL A 38 -0.56 -4.79 -21.81
CA VAL A 38 0.52 -4.06 -21.12
C VAL A 38 0.12 -3.72 -19.68
N PHE A 39 -1.09 -3.20 -19.50
CA PHE A 39 -1.60 -2.86 -18.17
C PHE A 39 -1.75 -4.11 -17.28
N LEU A 40 -2.36 -5.18 -17.79
CA LEU A 40 -2.51 -6.46 -17.09
C LEU A 40 -1.16 -7.09 -16.74
N ALA A 41 -0.15 -6.96 -17.61
CA ALA A 41 1.22 -7.37 -17.30
C ALA A 41 1.76 -6.62 -16.07
N GLY A 42 1.56 -5.30 -16.02
CA GLY A 42 1.92 -4.46 -14.88
C GLY A 42 1.21 -4.91 -13.59
N LEU A 43 -0.08 -5.25 -13.66
CA LEU A 43 -0.83 -5.78 -12.51
C LEU A 43 -0.27 -7.12 -12.02
N ILE A 44 0.09 -8.03 -12.93
CA ILE A 44 0.71 -9.32 -12.59
C ILE A 44 2.06 -9.07 -11.91
N VAL A 45 2.93 -8.25 -12.50
CA VAL A 45 4.24 -7.93 -11.93
C VAL A 45 4.08 -7.31 -10.55
N ALA A 46 3.21 -6.30 -10.39
CA ALA A 46 2.92 -5.70 -9.09
C ALA A 46 2.46 -6.73 -8.06
N THR A 47 1.59 -7.66 -8.45
CA THR A 47 1.06 -8.71 -7.57
C THR A 47 2.17 -9.61 -7.02
N PHE A 48 3.06 -10.10 -7.89
CA PHE A 48 4.13 -10.99 -7.46
C PHE A 48 5.22 -10.26 -6.66
N VAL A 49 5.53 -9.02 -7.03
CA VAL A 49 6.48 -8.21 -6.25
C VAL A 49 5.91 -7.91 -4.86
N ASP A 50 4.64 -7.54 -4.76
CA ASP A 50 3.98 -7.26 -3.47
C ASP A 50 3.89 -8.51 -2.59
N PHE A 51 3.62 -9.69 -3.17
CA PHE A 51 3.65 -10.96 -2.41
C PHE A 51 5.01 -11.29 -1.81
N GLU A 52 6.10 -10.92 -2.48
CA GLU A 52 7.46 -11.25 -2.04
C GLU A 52 8.06 -10.16 -1.15
N HIS A 53 7.75 -8.89 -1.41
CA HIS A 53 8.45 -7.75 -0.82
C HIS A 53 7.53 -6.76 -0.09
N PHE A 54 6.21 -6.95 -0.10
CA PHE A 54 5.22 -6.04 0.50
C PHE A 54 5.31 -4.59 0.00
N ILE A 55 5.82 -4.42 -1.22
CA ILE A 55 5.97 -3.13 -1.90
C ILE A 55 5.48 -3.21 -3.34
N ILE A 56 4.95 -2.09 -3.83
CA ILE A 56 4.61 -1.91 -5.25
C ILE A 56 5.64 -0.96 -5.88
N PRO A 57 6.44 -1.41 -6.86
CA PRO A 57 7.50 -0.60 -7.46
C PRO A 57 7.01 0.70 -8.08
N ASP A 58 7.82 1.76 -7.98
CA ASP A 58 7.48 3.08 -8.52
C ASP A 58 7.46 3.07 -10.06
N GLU A 59 8.21 2.17 -10.70
CA GLU A 59 8.19 1.95 -12.15
C GLU A 59 6.81 1.47 -12.62
N ILE A 60 6.13 0.63 -11.81
CA ILE A 60 4.79 0.15 -12.13
C ILE A 60 3.74 1.18 -11.74
N THR A 61 3.90 1.89 -10.63
CA THR A 61 2.91 2.87 -10.18
C THR A 61 3.02 4.21 -10.91
N LEU A 62 4.11 4.97 -10.72
CA LEU A 62 4.31 6.27 -11.38
C LEU A 62 4.47 6.11 -12.89
N GLY A 63 5.22 5.09 -13.32
CA GLY A 63 5.31 4.73 -14.74
C GLY A 63 3.94 4.33 -15.31
N GLY A 64 3.13 3.60 -14.53
CA GLY A 64 1.75 3.27 -14.88
C GLY A 64 0.83 4.49 -15.01
N ILE A 65 0.93 5.48 -14.11
CA ILE A 65 0.16 6.73 -14.22
C ILE A 65 0.49 7.43 -15.54
N ALA A 66 1.78 7.60 -15.84
CA ALA A 66 2.22 8.26 -17.07
C ALA A 66 1.79 7.47 -18.32
N ALA A 67 2.03 6.15 -18.33
CA ALA A 67 1.64 5.27 -19.43
C ALA A 67 0.13 5.27 -19.65
N GLY A 68 -0.67 5.21 -18.58
CA GLY A 68 -2.12 5.24 -18.65
C GLY A 68 -2.65 6.57 -19.19
N PHE A 69 -2.07 7.69 -18.76
CA PHE A 69 -2.45 9.01 -19.26
C PHE A 69 -2.12 9.18 -20.75
N ILE A 70 -0.94 8.74 -21.19
CA ILE A 70 -0.53 8.74 -22.60
C ILE A 70 -1.42 7.79 -23.42
N ALA A 71 -1.65 6.58 -22.94
CA ALA A 71 -2.52 5.60 -23.59
C ALA A 71 -3.96 6.11 -23.71
N SER A 72 -4.45 6.89 -22.75
CA SER A 72 -5.78 7.50 -22.80
C SER A 72 -5.92 8.53 -23.92
N PHE A 73 -4.85 9.24 -24.26
CA PHE A 73 -4.83 10.13 -25.40
C PHE A 73 -4.79 9.36 -26.73
N LEU A 74 -3.95 8.32 -26.81
CA LEU A 74 -3.74 7.54 -28.03
C LEU A 74 -4.90 6.57 -28.34
N VAL A 75 -5.54 6.04 -27.30
CA VAL A 75 -6.61 5.04 -27.37
C VAL A 75 -7.79 5.48 -26.50
N PRO A 76 -8.63 6.43 -26.99
CA PRO A 76 -9.76 6.96 -26.22
C PRO A 76 -10.80 5.89 -25.82
N GLU A 77 -10.85 4.79 -26.58
CA GLU A 77 -11.73 3.64 -26.37
C GLU A 77 -11.53 2.97 -25.01
N LEU A 78 -10.36 3.15 -24.40
CA LEU A 78 -10.03 2.71 -23.05
C LEU A 78 -11.03 3.23 -22.01
N HIS A 79 -11.55 4.44 -22.25
CA HIS A 79 -12.53 5.14 -21.43
C HIS A 79 -13.96 5.03 -21.98
N GLY A 80 -14.18 4.17 -22.98
CA GLY A 80 -15.47 4.01 -23.65
C GLY A 80 -15.93 5.24 -24.44
N VAL A 81 -15.03 6.18 -24.74
CA VAL A 81 -15.30 7.40 -25.51
C VAL A 81 -14.50 7.43 -26.80
N ARG A 82 -14.90 8.28 -27.75
CA ARG A 82 -14.20 8.45 -29.04
C ARG A 82 -13.24 9.63 -29.08
N ALA A 83 -13.51 10.67 -28.30
CA ALA A 83 -12.74 11.91 -28.33
C ALA A 83 -11.55 11.86 -27.36
N PRO A 84 -10.30 12.11 -27.81
CA PRO A 84 -9.12 12.12 -26.93
C PRO A 84 -9.25 13.07 -25.74
N ALA A 85 -9.79 14.28 -25.96
CA ALA A 85 -10.01 15.23 -24.88
C ALA A 85 -10.97 14.69 -23.79
N ALA A 86 -11.99 13.92 -24.18
CA ALA A 86 -12.90 13.29 -23.22
C ALA A 86 -12.20 12.16 -22.45
N ALA A 87 -11.39 11.35 -23.12
CA ALA A 87 -10.62 10.27 -22.51
C ALA A 87 -9.56 10.81 -21.53
N MET A 88 -8.85 11.87 -21.89
CA MET A 88 -7.89 12.52 -21.00
C MET A 88 -8.55 13.07 -19.73
N ARG A 89 -9.74 13.67 -19.84
CA ARG A 89 -10.51 14.10 -18.65
C ARG A 89 -10.89 12.93 -17.77
N GLN A 90 -11.30 11.80 -18.34
CA GLN A 90 -11.63 10.60 -17.56
C GLN A 90 -10.40 9.99 -16.89
N SER A 91 -9.27 9.93 -17.59
CA SER A 91 -7.98 9.51 -17.05
C SER A 91 -7.53 10.40 -15.89
N PHE A 92 -7.57 11.72 -16.09
CA PHE A 92 -7.22 12.68 -15.04
C PHE A 92 -8.14 12.57 -13.82
N LEU A 93 -9.46 12.46 -14.04
CA LEU A 93 -10.42 12.26 -12.97
C LEU A 93 -10.17 10.91 -12.26
N GLY A 94 -9.83 9.86 -13.01
CA GLY A 94 -9.44 8.57 -12.48
C GLY A 94 -8.20 8.65 -11.59
N ILE A 95 -7.15 9.34 -12.03
CA ILE A 95 -5.94 9.59 -11.24
C ILE A 95 -6.30 10.33 -9.95
N ALA A 96 -7.05 11.43 -10.06
CA ALA A 96 -7.43 12.26 -8.91
C ALA A 96 -8.29 11.50 -7.90
N VAL A 97 -9.30 10.76 -8.37
CA VAL A 97 -10.17 9.94 -7.51
C VAL A 97 -9.40 8.76 -6.93
N GLY A 98 -8.56 8.09 -7.71
CA GLY A 98 -7.71 6.97 -7.28
C GLY A 98 -6.74 7.36 -6.17
N ALA A 99 -5.96 8.41 -6.40
CA ALA A 99 -5.07 8.95 -5.39
C ALA A 99 -5.87 9.49 -4.19
N GLY A 100 -6.89 10.30 -4.44
CA GLY A 100 -7.65 11.01 -3.41
C GLY A 100 -8.40 10.10 -2.45
N LEU A 101 -9.05 9.04 -2.95
CA LEU A 101 -9.81 8.12 -2.10
C LEU A 101 -8.90 7.31 -1.17
N ILE A 102 -7.86 6.66 -1.70
CA ILE A 102 -6.95 5.87 -0.88
C ILE A 102 -6.17 6.77 0.08
N TYR A 103 -5.70 7.93 -0.40
CA TYR A 103 -5.05 8.90 0.47
C TYR A 103 -5.99 9.38 1.59
N GLY A 104 -7.26 9.64 1.28
CA GLY A 104 -8.28 9.99 2.26
C GLY A 104 -8.49 8.90 3.31
N ILE A 105 -8.62 7.64 2.90
CA ILE A 105 -8.71 6.49 3.81
C ILE A 105 -7.46 6.40 4.68
N LEU A 106 -6.28 6.59 4.10
CA LEU A 106 -5.01 6.61 4.80
C LEU A 106 -4.95 7.74 5.83
N GLN A 107 -5.47 8.93 5.54
CA GLN A 107 -5.55 10.02 6.52
C GLN A 107 -6.57 9.75 7.62
N LEU A 108 -7.75 9.21 7.29
CA LEU A 108 -8.74 8.81 8.28
C LEU A 108 -8.18 7.71 9.20
N GLY A 109 -7.50 6.72 8.64
CA GLY A 109 -6.83 5.66 9.39
C GLY A 109 -5.80 6.22 10.37
N LYS A 110 -5.02 7.25 9.98
CA LYS A 110 -4.11 7.92 10.92
C LYS A 110 -4.84 8.58 12.08
N ILE A 111 -5.94 9.27 11.80
CA ILE A 111 -6.72 9.96 12.83
C ILE A 111 -7.34 8.94 13.79
N LEU A 112 -7.83 7.82 13.27
CA LEU A 112 -8.51 6.78 14.06
C LEU A 112 -7.55 5.86 14.84
N PHE A 113 -6.39 5.51 14.27
CA PHE A 113 -5.50 4.48 14.82
C PHE A 113 -4.17 5.01 15.36
N GLY A 114 -3.80 6.27 15.05
CA GLY A 114 -2.78 7.12 15.68
C GLY A 114 -1.49 6.45 16.19
N ARG A 115 -1.56 5.88 17.39
CA ARG A 115 -0.41 5.33 18.11
C ARG A 115 -0.76 3.99 18.74
N GLN A 116 0.18 3.05 18.72
CA GLN A 116 0.03 1.75 19.37
C GLN A 116 0.88 1.72 20.63
N ARG A 117 0.26 1.33 21.75
CA ARG A 117 0.98 1.04 23.00
C ARG A 117 1.34 -0.44 23.02
N ILE A 118 2.62 -0.74 23.23
CA ILE A 118 3.14 -2.09 23.38
C ILE A 118 3.54 -2.26 24.84
N PRO A 119 2.84 -3.12 25.61
CA PRO A 119 3.28 -3.47 26.95
C PRO A 119 4.55 -4.32 26.87
N LEU A 120 5.51 -4.04 27.73
CA LEU A 120 6.76 -4.75 27.86
C LEU A 120 6.81 -5.45 29.23
N PRO A 121 7.59 -6.55 29.37
CA PRO A 121 7.90 -7.11 30.67
C PRO A 121 8.48 -6.05 31.63
N PRO A 122 8.18 -6.08 32.92
CA PRO A 122 8.68 -5.08 33.87
C PRO A 122 10.21 -4.99 33.86
N GLY A 123 10.74 -3.78 33.79
CA GLY A 123 12.20 -3.55 33.76
C GLY A 123 12.87 -3.90 32.43
N SER A 124 12.10 -3.97 31.33
CA SER A 124 12.65 -4.21 30.00
C SER A 124 13.60 -3.11 29.57
N ARG A 125 14.75 -3.51 29.01
CA ARG A 125 15.71 -2.60 28.41
C ARG A 125 15.37 -2.38 26.94
N ILE A 126 15.26 -1.12 26.57
CA ILE A 126 15.02 -0.64 25.21
C ILE A 126 16.28 0.12 24.80
N THR A 127 16.91 -0.32 23.72
CA THR A 127 18.12 0.33 23.22
C THR A 127 17.83 1.03 21.91
N PHE A 128 18.11 2.32 21.86
CA PHE A 128 18.06 3.13 20.65
C PHE A 128 19.48 3.20 20.09
N THR A 129 19.68 2.61 18.91
CA THR A 129 20.95 2.70 18.17
C THR A 129 20.85 3.78 17.10
N GLU A 130 21.83 3.89 16.21
CA GLU A 130 21.77 4.77 15.03
C GLU A 130 20.77 4.31 13.96
N THR A 131 20.56 3.00 13.83
CA THR A 131 19.81 2.42 12.71
C THR A 131 18.51 1.71 13.12
N ALA A 132 18.37 1.34 14.40
CA ALA A 132 17.25 0.55 14.86
C ALA A 132 16.90 0.80 16.33
N LEU A 133 15.63 0.54 16.65
CA LEU A 133 15.12 0.37 17.99
C LEU A 133 15.21 -1.11 18.37
N ARG A 134 15.94 -1.44 19.44
CA ARG A 134 16.00 -2.81 19.98
C ARG A 134 15.10 -2.95 21.19
N LEU A 135 14.11 -3.80 21.05
CA LEU A 135 13.25 -4.32 22.13
C LEU A 135 13.86 -5.63 22.67
N PRO A 136 13.40 -6.15 23.82
CA PRO A 136 13.92 -7.39 24.40
C PRO A 136 13.87 -8.58 23.45
N ASP A 137 12.82 -8.67 22.64
CA ASP A 137 12.54 -9.84 21.79
C ASP A 137 12.85 -9.60 20.31
N GLU A 138 13.01 -8.35 19.86
CA GLU A 138 13.12 -8.01 18.44
C GLU A 138 13.85 -6.67 18.22
N ALA A 139 14.49 -6.51 17.06
CA ALA A 139 15.06 -5.26 16.61
C ALA A 139 14.28 -4.72 15.40
N ILE A 140 13.80 -3.49 15.48
CA ILE A 140 12.99 -2.84 14.46
C ILE A 140 13.78 -1.67 13.87
N ALA A 141 13.98 -1.62 12.55
CA ALA A 141 14.71 -0.54 11.92
C ALA A 141 13.94 0.78 12.01
N TYR A 142 14.63 1.92 12.14
CA TYR A 142 13.94 3.21 12.13
C TYR A 142 13.26 3.52 10.81
N GLY A 143 13.74 2.96 9.70
CA GLY A 143 13.04 3.03 8.42
C GLY A 143 11.61 2.49 8.50
N ASP A 144 11.38 1.50 9.38
CA ASP A 144 10.07 0.86 9.56
C ASP A 144 9.19 1.57 10.60
N LEU A 145 9.78 2.41 11.47
CA LEU A 145 9.08 3.10 12.56
C LEU A 145 8.86 4.59 12.28
N LEU A 146 9.84 5.25 11.65
CA LEU A 146 9.91 6.70 11.46
C LEU A 146 9.82 7.06 9.97
N TYR A 147 8.84 6.50 9.28
CA TYR A 147 8.58 6.81 7.86
C TYR A 147 8.34 8.30 7.60
N ARG A 148 7.81 9.04 8.59
CA ARG A 148 7.52 10.48 8.47
C ARG A 148 8.33 11.30 9.45
N LYS A 149 8.57 12.56 9.06
CA LYS A 149 9.16 13.58 9.94
C LYS A 149 8.34 13.82 11.22
N SER A 150 7.03 13.56 11.20
CA SER A 150 6.13 13.73 12.35
C SER A 150 6.05 12.50 13.26
N ASP A 151 6.56 11.35 12.84
CA ASP A 151 6.45 10.13 13.62
C ASP A 151 7.34 10.25 14.85
N THR A 152 6.83 9.80 15.99
CA THR A 152 7.52 9.94 17.26
C THR A 152 7.29 8.70 18.10
N ILE A 153 8.39 8.07 18.49
CA ILE A 153 8.44 7.00 19.48
C ILE A 153 8.40 7.68 20.85
N VAL A 154 7.53 7.21 21.74
CA VAL A 154 7.42 7.73 23.10
C VAL A 154 7.61 6.59 24.09
N VAL A 155 8.57 6.73 24.98
CA VAL A 155 8.85 5.78 26.07
C VAL A 155 8.76 6.53 27.39
N ARG A 156 7.99 5.98 28.34
CA ARG A 156 8.05 6.42 29.74
C ARG A 156 9.04 5.53 30.46
N ALA A 157 10.23 6.07 30.67
CA ALA A 157 11.36 5.31 31.17
C ALA A 157 11.58 5.61 32.66
N HIS A 158 11.67 4.55 33.46
CA HIS A 158 12.11 4.62 34.86
C HIS A 158 13.56 5.06 34.96
N ARG A 159 14.37 4.66 33.96
CA ARG A 159 15.78 5.01 33.87
C ARG A 159 16.19 5.18 32.42
N VAL A 160 16.92 6.25 32.12
CA VAL A 160 17.52 6.49 30.80
C VAL A 160 19.00 6.72 31.00
N GLU A 161 19.82 6.04 30.22
CA GLU A 161 21.27 6.24 30.19
C GLU A 161 21.70 6.62 28.77
N ILE A 162 22.43 7.73 28.70
CA ILE A 162 23.26 8.14 27.58
C ILE A 162 24.69 8.17 28.09
N VAL A 163 25.66 8.04 27.19
CA VAL A 163 27.11 7.99 27.47
C VAL A 163 27.54 8.78 28.71
N ASP A 164 27.23 10.08 28.80
CA ASP A 164 27.68 10.94 29.90
C ASP A 164 26.57 11.39 30.87
N ARG A 165 25.33 10.92 30.72
CA ARG A 165 24.19 11.37 31.55
C ARG A 165 23.15 10.27 31.81
N GLY A 166 22.67 10.22 33.05
CA GLY A 166 21.53 9.42 33.46
C GLY A 166 20.32 10.28 33.81
N TYR A 167 19.12 9.81 33.47
CA TYR A 167 17.85 10.40 33.87
C TYR A 167 17.01 9.34 34.58
N ALA A 168 16.24 9.76 35.59
CA ALA A 168 15.28 8.92 36.28
C ALA A 168 13.85 9.41 35.99
N ASP A 169 12.92 8.47 35.87
CA ASP A 169 11.47 8.69 35.72
C ASP A 169 11.12 9.78 34.71
N THR A 170 11.61 9.64 33.49
CA THR A 170 11.47 10.65 32.43
C THR A 170 10.84 10.09 31.16
N GLU A 171 10.21 10.98 30.40
CA GLU A 171 9.67 10.64 29.09
C GLU A 171 10.72 10.89 28.01
N VAL A 172 11.00 9.85 27.23
CA VAL A 172 11.85 9.91 26.04
C VAL A 172 10.94 10.00 24.82
N ARG A 173 11.14 11.03 24.00
CA ARG A 173 10.48 11.19 22.71
C ARG A 173 11.53 11.22 21.61
N LEU A 174 11.50 10.23 20.73
CA LEU A 174 12.39 10.17 19.58
C LEU A 174 11.59 10.35 18.29
N SER A 175 11.98 11.35 17.51
CA SER A 175 11.53 11.57 16.13
C SER A 175 12.74 11.64 15.20
N ALA A 176 12.53 11.57 13.89
CA ALA A 176 13.62 11.68 12.92
C ALA A 176 14.41 13.01 13.00
N ALA A 177 13.83 14.07 13.56
CA ALA A 177 14.44 15.40 13.64
C ALA A 177 14.86 15.81 15.05
N ARG A 178 14.42 15.09 16.09
CA ARG A 178 14.59 15.51 17.49
C ARG A 178 14.51 14.33 18.44
N LEU A 179 15.44 14.27 19.38
CA LEU A 179 15.39 13.44 20.57
C LEU A 179 15.15 14.34 21.78
N GLN A 180 14.10 14.08 22.55
CA GLN A 180 13.78 14.82 23.77
C GLN A 180 13.74 13.87 24.95
N ILE A 181 14.41 14.23 26.04
CA ILE A 181 14.50 13.44 27.27
C ILE A 181 14.12 14.37 28.42
N GLY A 182 12.88 14.27 28.88
CA GLY A 182 12.31 15.26 29.80
C GLY A 182 12.33 16.68 29.20
N ALA A 183 13.09 17.58 29.85
CA ALA A 183 13.27 18.96 29.38
C ALA A 183 14.39 19.13 28.36
N ASP A 184 15.36 18.19 28.32
CA ASP A 184 16.53 18.31 27.47
C ASP A 184 16.21 17.88 26.04
N THR A 185 16.73 18.63 25.07
CA THR A 185 16.55 18.38 23.63
C THR A 185 17.89 18.14 22.98
N TRP A 186 17.98 17.07 22.20
CA TRP A 186 19.17 16.57 21.52
C TRP A 186 18.89 16.38 20.03
N ASP A 187 19.94 16.48 19.23
CA ASP A 187 19.91 15.98 17.85
C ASP A 187 20.12 14.46 17.88
N PRO A 188 19.17 13.64 17.37
CA PRO A 188 19.32 12.18 17.34
C PRO A 188 20.64 11.72 16.72
N ALA A 189 21.15 12.43 15.70
CA ALA A 189 22.40 12.06 15.03
C ALA A 189 23.65 12.21 15.92
N THR A 190 23.54 13.00 17.00
CA THR A 190 24.63 13.21 17.96
C THR A 190 24.62 12.22 19.12
N VAL A 191 23.57 11.41 19.25
CA VAL A 191 23.38 10.42 20.32
C VAL A 191 23.39 9.02 19.70
N PRO A 192 24.58 8.39 19.51
CA PRO A 192 24.70 7.11 18.82
C PRO A 192 24.07 5.95 19.60
N TRP A 193 23.90 6.13 20.90
CA TRP A 193 23.41 5.11 21.81
C TRP A 193 22.64 5.73 22.98
N LEU A 194 21.45 5.19 23.24
CA LEU A 194 20.62 5.49 24.40
C LEU A 194 19.94 4.21 24.89
N GLU A 195 20.02 3.93 26.18
CA GLU A 195 19.31 2.82 26.83
C GLU A 195 18.21 3.38 27.74
N ALA A 196 17.01 2.84 27.62
CA ALA A 196 15.85 3.21 28.43
C ALA A 196 15.25 1.95 29.07
N VAL A 197 15.00 1.99 30.37
CA VAL A 197 14.29 0.93 31.10
C VAL A 197 12.83 1.35 31.25
N ALA A 198 11.92 0.58 30.68
CA ALA A 198 10.49 0.90 30.67
C ALA A 198 9.61 -0.35 30.61
N ASP A 199 8.36 -0.19 31.05
CA ASP A 199 7.35 -1.26 31.03
C ASP A 199 6.35 -1.07 29.87
N GLU A 200 6.42 0.06 29.16
CA GLU A 200 5.63 0.32 27.96
C GLU A 200 6.39 1.20 26.96
N ILE A 201 6.09 0.98 25.68
CA ILE A 201 6.54 1.84 24.59
C ILE A 201 5.35 2.20 23.69
N VAL A 202 5.30 3.44 23.25
CA VAL A 202 4.31 3.93 22.30
C VAL A 202 4.99 4.15 20.96
N LEU A 203 4.62 3.33 19.99
CA LEU A 203 5.10 3.42 18.62
C LEU A 203 4.06 4.09 17.71
N PRO A 204 4.51 4.86 16.70
CA PRO A 204 3.64 5.30 15.62
C PRO A 204 3.06 4.08 14.90
N ARG A 205 1.75 4.09 14.62
CA ARG A 205 1.10 2.99 13.92
C ARG A 205 0.96 3.34 12.44
N GLU A 206 1.61 2.58 11.57
CA GLU A 206 1.35 2.66 10.15
C GLU A 206 0.03 1.94 9.82
N ALA A 207 -0.88 2.67 9.18
CA ALA A 207 -2.15 2.12 8.73
C ALA A 207 -2.04 1.45 7.36
N MET A 208 -1.25 2.02 6.44
CA MET A 208 -1.14 1.62 5.04
C MET A 208 0.01 2.39 4.33
N GLY A 209 0.69 1.75 3.38
CA GLY A 209 1.76 2.37 2.58
C GLY A 209 1.25 3.28 1.46
N LEU A 210 2.10 4.20 0.98
CA LEU A 210 1.78 5.07 -0.16
C LEU A 210 1.75 4.33 -1.52
N GLY A 211 2.26 3.09 -1.58
CA GLY A 211 2.28 2.28 -2.80
C GLY A 211 0.88 2.09 -3.38
N ASP A 212 -0.09 1.74 -2.54
CA ASP A 212 -1.48 1.53 -2.95
C ASP A 212 -2.16 2.80 -3.48
N VAL A 213 -1.79 3.98 -2.95
CA VAL A 213 -2.29 5.28 -3.43
C VAL A 213 -1.84 5.51 -4.87
N LYS A 214 -0.54 5.32 -5.13
CA LYS A 214 0.02 5.49 -6.49
C LYS A 214 -0.52 4.41 -7.44
N PHE A 215 -0.69 3.19 -6.94
CA PHE A 215 -1.21 2.08 -7.74
C PHE A 215 -2.67 2.30 -8.13
N MET A 216 -3.53 2.76 -7.21
CA MET A 216 -4.92 3.10 -7.52
C MET A 216 -5.01 4.30 -8.48
N ALA A 217 -4.10 5.27 -8.36
CA ALA A 217 -3.99 6.36 -9.33
C ALA A 217 -3.60 5.85 -10.73
N ALA A 218 -2.68 4.88 -10.83
CA ALA A 218 -2.32 4.24 -12.10
C ALA A 218 -3.52 3.50 -12.70
N ILE A 219 -4.27 2.74 -11.90
CA ILE A 219 -5.52 2.08 -12.32
C ILE A 219 -6.52 3.10 -12.84
N GLY A 220 -6.69 4.23 -12.14
CA GLY A 220 -7.55 5.32 -12.59
C GLY A 220 -7.07 6.00 -13.88
N ALA A 221 -5.76 6.08 -14.12
CA ALA A 221 -5.21 6.61 -15.36
C ALA A 221 -5.62 5.76 -16.57
N PHE A 222 -5.57 4.43 -16.44
CA PHE A 222 -5.99 3.52 -17.50
C PHE A 222 -7.51 3.39 -17.59
N LEU A 223 -8.19 3.08 -16.50
CA LEU A 223 -9.57 2.60 -16.52
C LEU A 223 -10.63 3.64 -16.15
N GLY A 224 -10.19 4.83 -15.74
CA GLY A 224 -11.05 5.92 -15.30
C GLY A 224 -11.55 5.78 -13.86
N TRP A 225 -12.29 6.80 -13.40
CA TRP A 225 -12.78 6.85 -12.02
C TRP A 225 -13.80 5.77 -11.62
N PRO A 226 -14.69 5.25 -12.50
CA PRO A 226 -15.63 4.21 -12.07
C PRO A 226 -14.89 2.91 -11.70
N ALA A 227 -13.81 2.61 -12.42
CA ALA A 227 -12.95 1.47 -12.16
C ALA A 227 -12.29 1.59 -10.79
N VAL A 228 -11.80 2.77 -10.42
CA VAL A 228 -11.20 3.03 -9.11
C VAL A 228 -12.17 2.67 -7.98
N VAL A 229 -13.41 3.17 -8.05
CA VAL A 229 -14.42 2.93 -7.00
C VAL A 229 -14.75 1.45 -6.91
N PHE A 230 -14.94 0.79 -8.06
CA PHE A 230 -15.18 -0.64 -8.11
C PHE A 230 -14.01 -1.45 -7.56
N SER A 231 -12.79 -1.13 -7.98
CA SER A 231 -11.57 -1.82 -7.58
C SER A 231 -11.34 -1.68 -6.08
N LEU A 232 -11.55 -0.50 -5.50
CA LEU A 232 -11.50 -0.28 -4.06
C LEU A 232 -12.51 -1.15 -3.32
N PHE A 233 -13.78 -1.14 -3.74
CA PHE A 233 -14.82 -1.93 -3.10
C PHE A 233 -14.52 -3.43 -3.19
N LEU A 234 -14.32 -3.96 -4.39
CA LEU A 234 -14.11 -5.38 -4.60
C LEU A 234 -12.83 -5.89 -3.93
N SER A 235 -11.73 -5.13 -3.98
CA SER A 235 -10.49 -5.51 -3.30
C SER A 235 -10.65 -5.58 -1.80
N SER A 236 -11.40 -4.66 -1.18
CA SER A 236 -11.67 -4.71 0.27
C SER A 236 -12.50 -5.94 0.65
N VAL A 237 -13.50 -6.32 -0.15
CA VAL A 237 -14.28 -7.54 0.06
C VAL A 237 -13.41 -8.79 -0.06
N LEU A 238 -12.58 -8.86 -1.12
CA LEU A 238 -11.67 -9.99 -1.34
C LEU A 238 -10.62 -10.11 -0.24
N GLY A 239 -10.02 -8.99 0.17
CA GLY A 239 -9.04 -8.93 1.25
C GLY A 239 -9.65 -9.33 2.60
N ALA A 240 -10.85 -8.84 2.92
CA ALA A 240 -11.57 -9.21 4.14
C ALA A 240 -11.94 -10.70 4.17
N ALA A 241 -12.40 -11.25 3.03
CA ALA A 241 -12.71 -12.68 2.92
C ALA A 241 -11.45 -13.54 3.11
N ALA A 242 -10.35 -13.20 2.42
CA ALA A 242 -9.09 -13.92 2.54
C ALA A 242 -8.53 -13.85 3.97
N GLY A 243 -8.51 -12.66 4.57
CA GLY A 243 -8.09 -12.46 5.96
C GLY A 243 -8.96 -13.24 6.95
N GLY A 244 -10.27 -13.23 6.77
CA GLY A 244 -11.21 -14.01 7.59
C GLY A 244 -10.96 -15.52 7.52
N VAL A 245 -10.73 -16.04 6.31
CA VAL A 245 -10.37 -17.46 6.10
C VAL A 245 -9.04 -17.80 6.79
N LEU A 246 -8.02 -16.95 6.67
CA LEU A 246 -6.72 -17.18 7.32
C LEU A 246 -6.83 -17.20 8.86
N ILE A 247 -7.64 -16.31 9.42
CA ILE A 247 -7.93 -16.27 10.86
C ILE A 247 -8.66 -17.56 11.31
N LEU A 248 -9.68 -17.98 10.55
CA LEU A 248 -10.42 -19.22 10.83
C LEU A 248 -9.53 -20.46 10.80
N LEU A 249 -8.61 -20.53 9.85
CA LEU A 249 -7.68 -21.66 9.71
C LEU A 249 -6.56 -21.67 10.76
N LYS A 250 -6.47 -20.66 11.65
CA LYS A 250 -5.37 -20.45 12.61
C LYS A 250 -3.95 -20.52 11.99
N LYS A 251 -3.86 -20.39 10.66
CA LYS A 251 -2.61 -20.49 9.90
C LYS A 251 -1.82 -19.18 9.88
N HIS A 252 -2.31 -18.15 10.57
CA HIS A 252 -1.72 -16.83 10.53
C HIS A 252 -1.47 -16.30 11.95
N PRO A 253 -0.19 -16.13 12.37
CA PRO A 253 0.11 -15.36 13.57
C PRO A 253 -0.44 -13.94 13.39
N ARG A 254 -1.01 -13.38 14.45
CA ARG A 254 -1.76 -12.10 14.43
C ARG A 254 -0.94 -10.88 13.95
N SER A 255 0.38 -11.02 13.74
CA SER A 255 1.28 -9.91 13.42
C SER A 255 1.83 -9.86 11.99
N ASN A 256 1.58 -10.85 11.11
CA ASN A 256 2.05 -10.69 9.72
C ASN A 256 1.09 -9.76 8.96
N PRO A 257 1.58 -8.74 8.24
CA PRO A 257 0.75 -7.99 7.31
C PRO A 257 0.31 -8.90 6.16
N ILE A 258 -0.89 -8.66 5.62
CA ILE A 258 -1.34 -9.28 4.36
C ILE A 258 -1.14 -8.22 3.26
N PRO A 259 -0.45 -8.55 2.15
CA PRO A 259 -0.23 -7.61 1.05
C PRO A 259 -1.57 -7.27 0.39
N TYR A 260 -1.90 -5.97 0.30
CA TYR A 260 -3.19 -5.51 -0.22
C TYR A 260 -3.18 -5.35 -1.76
N GLY A 261 -2.01 -5.13 -2.35
CA GLY A 261 -1.81 -4.93 -3.79
C GLY A 261 -2.41 -6.02 -4.68
N PRO A 262 -2.24 -7.33 -4.38
CA PRO A 262 -2.85 -8.43 -5.11
C PRO A 262 -4.37 -8.33 -5.24
N TYR A 263 -5.07 -7.87 -4.20
CA TYR A 263 -6.53 -7.74 -4.23
C TYR A 263 -6.96 -6.54 -5.09
N ILE A 264 -6.21 -5.44 -5.03
CA ILE A 264 -6.42 -4.28 -5.93
C ILE A 264 -6.21 -4.72 -7.38
N ALA A 265 -5.10 -5.39 -7.67
CA ALA A 265 -4.74 -5.85 -9.01
C ALA A 265 -5.80 -6.81 -9.57
N LEU A 266 -6.25 -7.78 -8.77
CA LEU A 266 -7.31 -8.70 -9.16
C LEU A 266 -8.62 -7.97 -9.44
N ALA A 267 -9.01 -7.00 -8.60
CA ALA A 267 -10.22 -6.24 -8.81
C ALA A 267 -10.17 -5.36 -10.08
N ALA A 268 -9.02 -4.74 -10.37
CA ALA A 268 -8.79 -3.99 -11.60
C ALA A 268 -8.80 -4.90 -12.85
N ALA A 269 -8.21 -6.09 -12.77
CA ALA A 269 -8.27 -7.07 -13.85
C ALA A 269 -9.72 -7.51 -14.11
N LEU A 270 -10.49 -7.80 -13.06
CA LEU A 270 -11.91 -8.16 -13.18
C LEU A 270 -12.75 -7.02 -13.76
N TRP A 271 -12.43 -5.77 -13.45
CA TRP A 271 -13.09 -4.61 -14.06
C TRP A 271 -12.95 -4.61 -15.59
N ILE A 272 -11.77 -4.95 -16.12
CA ILE A 272 -11.56 -4.97 -17.57
C ILE A 272 -12.54 -5.92 -18.25
N PHE A 273 -12.71 -7.14 -17.73
CA PHE A 273 -13.55 -8.15 -18.36
C PHE A 273 -15.05 -8.02 -18.03
N VAL A 274 -15.39 -7.54 -16.83
CA VAL A 274 -16.77 -7.58 -16.31
C VAL A 274 -17.32 -6.20 -15.97
N GLY A 275 -16.47 -5.21 -15.74
CA GLY A 275 -16.85 -3.88 -15.24
C GLY A 275 -17.87 -3.16 -16.10
N ARG A 276 -17.77 -3.27 -17.43
CA ARG A 276 -18.74 -2.66 -18.36
C ARG A 276 -20.16 -3.21 -18.19
N ARG A 277 -20.30 -4.52 -17.95
CA ARG A 277 -21.59 -5.15 -17.61
C ARG A 277 -22.07 -4.74 -16.23
N TRP A 278 -21.14 -4.60 -15.29
CA TRP A 278 -21.41 -4.20 -13.92
C TRP A 278 -21.96 -2.78 -13.80
N VAL A 279 -21.34 -1.80 -14.47
CA VAL A 279 -21.84 -0.43 -14.53
C VAL A 279 -23.21 -0.38 -15.17
N TRP A 280 -23.42 -1.13 -16.25
CA TRP A 280 -24.72 -1.17 -16.92
C TRP A 280 -25.81 -1.76 -16.02
N TRP A 281 -25.52 -2.84 -15.29
CA TRP A 281 -26.43 -3.42 -14.31
C TRP A 281 -26.72 -2.47 -13.15
N TRP A 282 -25.70 -1.77 -12.62
CA TRP A 282 -25.89 -0.82 -11.53
C TRP A 282 -26.77 0.37 -11.94
N LEU A 283 -26.54 0.91 -13.15
CA LEU A 283 -27.35 2.00 -13.71
C LEU A 283 -28.80 1.57 -14.00
N THR A 284 -29.03 0.34 -14.45
CA THR A 284 -30.40 -0.15 -14.70
C THR A 284 -31.12 -0.60 -13.44
N ALA A 285 -30.40 -1.08 -12.42
CA ALA A 285 -30.99 -1.45 -11.13
C ALA A 285 -31.37 -0.25 -10.24
N THR A 286 -30.75 0.91 -10.48
CA THR A 286 -31.00 2.15 -9.71
C THR A 286 -31.83 3.19 -10.46
N ALA A 287 -32.09 2.98 -11.76
CA ALA A 287 -33.02 3.81 -12.51
C ALA A 287 -34.46 3.53 -12.03
N PRO A 288 -35.21 4.54 -11.56
CA PRO A 288 -36.63 4.38 -11.31
C PRO A 288 -37.34 4.00 -12.62
N ALA A 289 -38.23 3.02 -12.55
CA ALA A 289 -39.04 2.55 -13.67
C ALA A 289 -39.90 3.66 -14.28
#